data_AF-A0A7I7MPR9-F1
#
_entry.id   AF-A0A7I7MPR9-F1
#
_cell.length_a   1.000
_cell.length_b   1.000
_cell.length_c   1.000
_cell.angle_alpha   90.00
_cell.angle_beta   90.00
_cell.angle_gamma   90.00
#
_symmetry.space_group_name_H-M   'P 1'
#
loop_
_entity.id
_entity.type
_entity.pdbx_description
1 polymer ?
#
loop_
_entity_poly.entity_id
_entity_poly.type
_entity_poly.pdbx_seq_one_letter_code
_entity_poly.pdbx_strand_id
1 'polypeptide(L)' 'MSTTLETITAEIRRVRGGIGADRSRGRPNSHPDLAAKYQRLHGLRLERAALEALAAAPRPTNEQLARVAALLIAGGER' A
#
# COMPACT_ATOMS: atom_id res chain seq x y z
N MET A 1 11.58 -14.43 -11.33
CA MET A 1 10.74 -13.23 -11.54
C MET A 1 9.72 -13.12 -10.40
N SER A 2 10.10 -12.51 -9.27
CA SER A 2 9.22 -12.20 -8.12
C SER A 2 9.51 -10.79 -7.54
N THR A 3 10.13 -9.90 -8.31
CA THR A 3 10.75 -8.68 -7.80
C THR A 3 9.77 -7.60 -7.33
N THR A 4 8.58 -7.50 -7.94
CA THR A 4 7.66 -6.39 -7.64
C THR A 4 6.96 -6.54 -6.27
N LEU A 5 6.42 -7.73 -5.97
CA LEU A 5 5.72 -7.97 -4.70
C LEU A 5 6.69 -7.92 -3.50
N GLU A 6 7.90 -8.44 -3.69
CA GLU A 6 8.98 -8.36 -2.70
C GLU A 6 9.38 -6.91 -2.43
N THR A 7 9.53 -6.09 -3.48
CA THR A 7 9.86 -4.66 -3.37
C THR A 7 8.79 -3.91 -2.57
N ILE A 8 7.52 -4.07 -2.92
CA ILE A 8 6.41 -3.40 -2.20
C ILE A 8 6.35 -3.88 -0.75
N THR A 9 6.57 -5.17 -0.50
CA THR A 9 6.59 -5.72 0.86
C THR A 9 7.73 -5.12 1.69
N ALA A 10 8.92 -4.97 1.11
CA ALA A 10 10.05 -4.31 1.76
C ALA A 10 9.76 -2.83 2.04
N GLU A 11 9.13 -2.12 1.11
CA GLU A 11 8.78 -0.72 1.28
C GLU A 11 7.72 -0.51 2.37
N ILE A 12 6.70 -1.38 2.44
CA ILE A 12 5.73 -1.40 3.55
C ILE A 12 6.44 -1.52 4.91
N ARG A 13 7.41 -2.43 5.03
CA ARG A 13 8.18 -2.62 6.27
C ARG A 13 8.97 -1.35 6.62
N ARG A 14 9.63 -0.73 5.62
CA ARG A 14 10.38 0.52 5.79
C ARG A 14 9.47 1.67 6.27
N VAL A 15 8.33 1.89 5.62
CA VAL A 15 7.39 2.96 5.98
C VAL A 15 6.82 2.73 7.39
N ARG A 16 6.46 1.50 7.74
CA ARG A 16 6.01 1.15 9.11
C ARG A 16 7.08 1.44 10.16
N GLY A 17 8.34 1.11 9.88
CA GLY A 17 9.46 1.45 10.76
C GLY A 17 9.61 2.97 10.95
N GLY A 18 9.48 3.73 9.85
CA GLY A 18 9.50 5.19 9.89
C GLY A 18 8.34 5.82 10.66
N ILE A 19 7.15 5.21 10.63
CA ILE A 19 5.98 5.61 11.45
C ILE A 19 6.26 5.33 12.92
N GLY A 20 6.77 4.14 13.25
CA GLY A 20 7.13 3.75 14.62
C GLY A 20 8.15 4.72 15.23
N ALA A 21 9.19 5.06 14.47
CA ALA A 21 10.22 6.01 14.89
C ALA A 21 9.67 7.43 15.12
N ASP A 22 8.75 7.90 14.29
CA ASP A 22 8.12 9.22 14.47
C ASP A 22 7.21 9.24 15.70
N ARG A 23 6.46 8.15 15.93
CA ARG A 23 5.60 8.01 17.11
C ARG A 23 6.42 7.92 18.40
N SER A 24 7.56 7.22 18.40
CA SER A 24 8.44 7.17 19.57
C SER A 24 9.08 8.53 19.88
N ARG A 25 9.18 9.43 18.89
CA ARG A 25 9.57 10.83 19.06
C ARG A 25 8.42 11.75 19.48
N GLY A 26 7.23 11.21 19.74
CA GLY A 26 6.07 11.98 20.20
C GLY A 26 5.32 12.74 19.09
N ARG A 27 5.59 12.46 17.81
CA ARG A 27 4.88 13.15 16.72
C ARG A 27 3.40 12.72 16.69
N PRO A 28 2.45 13.66 16.70
CA PRO A 28 1.03 13.33 16.57
C PRO A 28 0.72 12.85 15.14
N ASN A 29 -0.36 12.07 14.97
CA ASN A 29 -0.77 11.55 13.66
C ASN A 29 -1.05 12.65 12.62
N SER A 30 -1.40 13.86 13.07
CA SER A 30 -1.59 15.04 12.21
C SER A 30 -0.30 15.71 11.76
N HIS A 31 0.87 15.29 12.28
CA HIS A 31 2.15 15.82 11.83
C HIS A 31 2.32 15.55 10.32
N PRO A 32 2.65 16.55 9.49
CA PRO A 32 2.69 16.40 8.03
C PRO A 32 3.50 15.18 7.55
N ASP A 33 4.72 15.00 8.05
CA ASP A 33 5.56 13.83 7.71
C ASP A 33 4.91 12.49 8.07
N LEU A 34 4.20 12.43 9.20
CA LEU A 34 3.57 11.21 9.69
C LEU A 34 2.29 10.92 8.92
N ALA A 35 1.49 11.95 8.61
CA ALA A 35 0.34 11.87 7.73
C ALA A 35 0.73 11.37 6.33
N ALA A 36 1.79 11.94 5.74
CA ALA A 36 2.33 11.50 4.45
C ALA A 36 2.79 10.03 4.48
N LYS A 37 3.45 9.59 5.57
CA LYS A 37 3.82 8.17 5.74
C LYS A 37 2.59 7.26 5.84
N TYR A 38 1.52 7.68 6.51
CA TYR A 38 0.28 6.90 6.54
C TYR A 38 -0.39 6.81 5.17
N GLN A 39 -0.45 7.92 4.42
CA GLN A 39 -0.95 7.92 3.04
C GLN A 39 -0.12 6.99 2.15
N ARG A 40 1.22 7.08 2.22
CA ARG A 40 2.11 6.17 1.48
C ARG A 40 1.91 4.71 1.87
N LEU A 41 1.79 4.41 3.17
CA LEU A 41 1.53 3.04 3.65
C LEU A 41 0.20 2.50 3.11
N HIS A 42 -0.83 3.35 3.03
CA HIS A 42 -2.12 2.96 2.47
C HIS A 42 -2.00 2.61 0.98
N GLY A 43 -1.38 3.47 0.17
CA GLY A 43 -1.15 3.21 -1.25
C GLY A 43 -0.38 1.91 -1.51
N LEU A 44 0.71 1.68 -0.78
CA LEU A 44 1.51 0.45 -0.90
C LEU A 44 0.71 -0.82 -0.55
N ARG A 45 -0.20 -0.75 0.43
CA ARG A 45 -1.06 -1.91 0.78
C ARG A 45 -2.06 -2.22 -0.32
N LEU A 46 -2.62 -1.20 -0.97
CA LEU A 46 -3.52 -1.38 -2.11
C LEU A 46 -2.80 -1.97 -3.31
N GLU A 47 -1.61 -1.45 -3.63
CA GLU A 47 -0.78 -1.96 -4.71
C GLU A 47 -0.40 -3.43 -4.48
N ARG A 48 -0.02 -3.77 -3.24
CA ARG A 48 0.22 -5.16 -2.83
C ARG A 48 -1.00 -6.05 -3.05
N ALA A 49 -2.17 -5.62 -2.57
CA ALA A 49 -3.41 -6.40 -2.70
C ALA A 49 -3.81 -6.59 -4.18
N ALA A 50 -3.62 -5.56 -5.02
CA ALA A 50 -3.87 -5.65 -6.46
C ALA A 50 -2.95 -6.70 -7.12
N LEU A 51 -1.66 -6.68 -6.80
CA LEU A 51 -0.71 -7.66 -7.33
C LEU A 51 -0.99 -9.08 -6.84
N GLU A 52 -1.33 -9.26 -5.56
CA GLU A 52 -1.73 -10.57 -5.02
C GLU A 52 -2.99 -11.10 -5.70
N ALA A 53 -3.99 -10.24 -5.95
CA ALA A 53 -5.21 -10.61 -6.66
C ALA A 53 -4.95 -11.03 -8.12
N LEU A 54 -4.04 -10.33 -8.81
CA LEU A 54 -3.65 -10.65 -10.18
C LEU A 54 -2.78 -11.92 -10.25
N ALA A 55 -1.85 -12.09 -9.30
CA ALA A 55 -0.99 -13.27 -9.24
C ALA A 55 -1.77 -14.56 -8.94
N ALA A 56 -2.87 -14.46 -8.18
CA ALA A 56 -3.76 -15.58 -7.89
C ALA A 56 -4.63 -16.01 -9.09
N ALA A 57 -4.69 -15.21 -10.18
CA ALA A 57 -5.54 -15.47 -11.32
C ALA A 57 -4.75 -15.44 -12.65
N PRO A 58 -4.35 -16.60 -13.21
CA PRO A 58 -3.62 -16.65 -14.49
C PRO A 58 -4.41 -16.06 -15.67
N ARG A 59 -5.74 -15.97 -15.54
CA ARG A 59 -6.64 -15.19 -16.39
C ARG A 59 -7.63 -14.45 -15.49
N PRO A 60 -7.36 -13.19 -15.09
CA PRO A 60 -8.24 -12.47 -14.19
C PRO A 60 -9.59 -12.21 -14.86
N THR A 61 -10.68 -12.46 -14.13
CA THR A 61 -12.03 -12.19 -14.61
C THR A 61 -12.32 -10.68 -14.61
N ASN A 62 -13.31 -10.24 -15.39
CA ASN A 62 -13.75 -8.84 -15.39
C ASN A 62 -14.15 -8.36 -13.98
N GLU A 63 -14.68 -9.26 -13.13
CA GLU A 63 -15.02 -8.95 -11.75
C GLU A 63 -13.75 -8.72 -10.89
N GLN A 64 -12.71 -9.53 -11.07
CA GLN A 64 -11.43 -9.34 -10.37
C GLN A 64 -10.74 -8.05 -10.82
N LEU A 65 -10.76 -7.75 -12.13
CA LEU A 65 -10.26 -6.48 -12.66
C LEU A 65 -11.05 -5.29 -12.12
N ALA A 66 -12.38 -5.39 -12.03
CA ALA A 66 -13.22 -4.34 -11.46
C ALA A 66 -12.94 -4.12 -9.96
N ARG A 67 -12.69 -5.18 -9.18
CA ARG A 67 -12.29 -5.07 -7.77
C ARG A 67 -10.92 -4.39 -7.63
N VAL A 68 -9.95 -4.74 -8.47
CA VAL A 68 -8.64 -4.07 -8.49
C VAL A 68 -8.79 -2.60 -8.88
N ALA A 69 -9.58 -2.28 -9.90
CA ALA A 69 -9.86 -0.91 -10.30
C ALA A 69 -10.53 -0.11 -9.16
N ALA A 70 -11.53 -0.69 -8.49
CA ALA A 70 -12.18 -0.06 -7.35
C ALA A 70 -11.21 0.21 -6.19
N LEU A 71 -10.29 -0.73 -5.89
CA LEU A 71 -9.25 -0.53 -4.88
C LEU A 71 -8.30 0.61 -5.25
N LEU A 72 -7.92 0.72 -6.52
CA LEU A 72 -7.05 1.79 -7.00
C LEU A 72 -7.75 3.16 -6.98
N ILE A 73 -9.02 3.24 -7.38
CA ILE A 73 -9.82 4.46 -7.34
C ILE A 73 -10.02 4.93 -5.89
N ALA A 74 -10.45 4.03 -4.99
CA ALA A 74 -10.62 4.33 -3.58
C ALA A 74 -9.33 4.76 -2.89
N GLY A 75 -8.18 4.32 -3.40
CA GLY A 75 -6.85 4.73 -2.93
C GLY A 75 -6.34 6.05 -3.52
N GLY A 76 -6.86 6.47 -4.68
CA GLY A 76 -6.40 7.63 -5.44
C GLY A 76 -7.17 8.93 -5.19
N GLU A 77 -8.41 8.86 -4.69
CA GLU A 77 -9.25 10.05 -4.44
C GLU A 77 -8.95 10.80 -3.11
N ARG A 78 -7.68 10.93 -2.70
CA ARG A 78 -7.32 11.64 -1.46
C ARG A 78 -6.19 12.63 -1.61
#